data_AF-A0A7S0QUC0-F1
#
_entry.id   AF-A0A7S0QUC0-F1
#
_cell.length_a   1.000
_cell.length_b   1.000
_cell.length_c   1.000
_cell.angle_alpha   90.00
_cell.angle_beta   90.00
_cell.angle_gamma   90.00
#
_symmetry.space_group_name_H-M   'P 1'
#
loop_
_entity.id
_entity.type
_entity.pdbx_description
1 polymer ?
#
loop_
_entity_poly.entity_id
_entity_poly.type
_entity_poly.pdbx_seq_one_letter_code
_entity_poly.pdbx_strand_id
1 'polypeptide(L)'
;EKGKRQLWILVDEKRTNNTCLLMGSAVIDHTQIENFNTFSPTSSCNYIFTNVAGMDVGGQPIYQNRLFFLPCQEVPEAKKNVVYFSTDDIYTYHPFCDDFGPYNLSTLYHFCEDLRELMQEYDQESIVYYTTGNKRQITNCAFLLASFLVMEFDMNADEAWEPFSKMEPSPFVGFRDATYGPADFTMSVADCLRGLVKARSVGFISFHDDSFYVEEYEHYDEPINGDLHVVVPGRFIAFKGPDDDLPAGRRWLDSNGVRRFHPKHYHDIFGDFHVRTVVRLNEKRYRREHFTSAGITVHDLYFDDCTVPP
;
A
#
# COMPACT_ATOMS: atom_id res chain seq x y z
N GLU A 1 -2.92 -7.29 -22.97
CA GLU A 1 -4.00 -6.32 -22.70
C GLU A 1 -4.21 -6.28 -21.20
N LYS A 2 -4.11 -5.07 -20.61
CA LYS A 2 -4.04 -4.82 -19.15
C LYS A 2 -5.38 -5.19 -18.49
N GLY A 3 -5.32 -6.00 -17.43
CA GLY A 3 -6.47 -6.33 -16.58
C GLY A 3 -6.96 -5.07 -15.86
N LYS A 4 -8.25 -4.77 -15.98
CA LYS A 4 -8.89 -3.63 -15.32
C LYS A 4 -9.13 -3.97 -13.85
N ARG A 5 -8.70 -3.09 -12.95
CA ARG A 5 -9.06 -3.10 -11.52
C ARG A 5 -10.52 -2.64 -11.41
N GLN A 6 -11.32 -3.30 -10.57
CA GLN A 6 -12.70 -2.89 -10.33
C GLN A 6 -12.78 -2.18 -8.98
N LEU A 7 -13.06 -0.88 -9.03
CA LEU A 7 -13.47 -0.09 -7.88
C LEU A 7 -14.96 -0.33 -7.63
N TRP A 8 -15.33 -0.79 -6.42
CA TRP A 8 -16.73 -0.97 -6.06
C TRP A 8 -17.32 0.38 -5.65
N ILE A 9 -18.19 0.92 -6.50
CA ILE A 9 -18.91 2.18 -6.26
C ILE A 9 -20.38 1.84 -6.05
N LEU A 10 -20.95 2.27 -4.91
CA LEU A 10 -22.39 2.23 -4.68
C LEU A 10 -23.03 3.51 -5.18
N VAL A 11 -23.90 3.40 -6.18
CA VAL A 11 -24.66 4.52 -6.76
C VAL A 11 -26.16 4.25 -6.62
N ASP A 12 -26.93 5.28 -6.23
CA ASP A 12 -28.40 5.26 -6.17
C ASP A 12 -29.00 5.10 -7.58
N GLU A 13 -29.56 3.92 -7.88
CA GLU A 13 -30.23 3.62 -9.16
C GLU A 13 -31.57 4.36 -9.31
N LYS A 14 -31.50 5.65 -9.65
CA LYS A 14 -32.61 6.37 -10.32
C LYS A 14 -32.13 7.31 -11.42
N ARG A 15 -31.45 6.76 -12.43
CA ARG A 15 -31.41 7.31 -13.81
C ARG A 15 -31.02 6.20 -14.80
N THR A 16 -32.02 5.65 -15.47
CA THR A 16 -31.92 4.64 -16.53
C THR A 16 -31.26 5.21 -17.80
N ASN A 17 -30.20 4.57 -18.31
CA ASN A 17 -30.21 3.85 -19.59
C ASN A 17 -28.81 3.38 -20.05
N ASN A 18 -28.77 2.11 -20.41
CA ASN A 18 -27.90 1.43 -21.39
C ASN A 18 -26.52 0.87 -20.96
N THR A 19 -26.51 -0.47 -21.00
CA THR A 19 -25.42 -1.40 -21.35
C THR A 19 -24.54 -1.90 -20.21
N CYS A 20 -25.04 -2.94 -19.53
CA CYS A 20 -24.22 -3.87 -18.78
C CYS A 20 -23.49 -4.80 -19.77
N LEU A 21 -22.16 -4.77 -19.79
CA LEU A 21 -21.32 -5.66 -20.59
C LEU A 21 -20.33 -6.35 -19.65
N LEU A 22 -20.71 -7.57 -19.24
CA LEU A 22 -19.84 -8.56 -18.61
C LEU A 22 -18.75 -9.03 -19.59
N MET A 23 -17.53 -9.28 -19.10
CA MET A 23 -16.63 -10.40 -19.49
C MET A 23 -15.42 -10.52 -18.52
N GLY A 24 -15.10 -11.77 -18.15
CA GLY A 24 -14.22 -12.24 -17.05
C GLY A 24 -12.70 -12.00 -17.20
N SER A 25 -11.81 -12.55 -16.35
CA SER A 25 -11.69 -13.91 -15.75
C SER A 25 -10.86 -13.81 -14.44
N ALA A 26 -11.30 -14.28 -13.27
CA ALA A 26 -11.30 -15.64 -12.67
C ALA A 26 -9.98 -16.13 -12.03
N VAL A 27 -10.01 -16.36 -10.71
CA VAL A 27 -9.73 -17.69 -10.12
C VAL A 27 -10.98 -18.06 -9.33
N ILE A 28 -11.70 -19.07 -9.80
CA ILE A 28 -12.88 -19.62 -9.14
C ILE A 28 -12.41 -20.78 -8.25
N ASP A 29 -12.63 -20.68 -6.94
CA ASP A 29 -12.78 -21.86 -6.10
C ASP A 29 -14.25 -22.32 -6.19
N HIS A 30 -14.45 -23.49 -6.78
CA HIS A 30 -15.76 -24.04 -7.14
C HIS A 30 -16.42 -24.86 -6.01
N THR A 31 -16.13 -24.61 -4.73
CA THR A 31 -16.62 -25.48 -3.65
C THR A 31 -17.53 -24.85 -2.59
N GLN A 32 -17.98 -23.60 -2.72
CA GLN A 32 -18.93 -23.01 -1.75
C GLN A 32 -19.97 -22.12 -2.45
N ILE A 33 -20.83 -22.73 -3.28
CA ILE A 33 -22.08 -22.08 -3.70
C ILE A 33 -23.22 -23.00 -3.24
N GLU A 34 -23.67 -22.79 -2.00
CA GLU A 34 -25.03 -23.12 -1.58
C GLU A 34 -25.32 -22.43 -0.24
N ASN A 35 -26.41 -21.66 -0.22
CA ASN A 35 -27.11 -21.09 0.95
C ASN A 35 -26.64 -19.74 1.53
N PHE A 36 -27.10 -18.65 0.92
CA PHE A 36 -27.41 -17.42 1.66
C PHE A 36 -28.90 -17.08 1.51
N ASN A 37 -29.71 -17.72 2.35
CA ASN A 37 -31.04 -17.26 2.72
C ASN A 37 -31.09 -17.32 4.24
N THR A 38 -30.96 -16.17 4.89
CA THR A 38 -31.69 -15.73 6.10
C THR A 38 -30.90 -14.62 6.80
N PHE A 39 -31.35 -13.39 6.58
CA PHE A 39 -31.09 -12.29 7.50
C PHE A 39 -31.95 -12.48 8.76
N SER A 40 -31.40 -12.17 9.92
CA SER A 40 -32.16 -11.57 11.01
C SER A 40 -31.26 -10.69 11.88
N PRO A 41 -31.77 -9.53 12.33
CA PRO A 41 -30.98 -8.47 12.94
C PRO A 41 -30.89 -8.69 14.45
N THR A 42 -29.78 -8.27 15.07
CA THR A 42 -29.76 -7.58 16.38
C THR A 42 -28.31 -7.40 16.84
N SER A 43 -27.89 -6.15 17.02
CA SER A 43 -27.47 -5.62 18.33
C SER A 43 -26.95 -4.20 18.15
N SER A 44 -27.67 -3.26 18.74
CA SER A 44 -27.36 -1.84 18.87
C SER A 44 -25.94 -1.61 19.39
N CYS A 45 -25.15 -0.81 18.67
CA CYS A 45 -23.96 -0.17 19.20
C CYS A 45 -24.10 1.34 19.01
N ASN A 46 -24.26 2.06 20.12
CA ASN A 46 -24.31 3.52 20.15
C ASN A 46 -22.90 4.08 19.92
N TYR A 47 -22.70 4.83 18.84
CA TYR A 47 -21.58 5.75 18.71
C TYR A 47 -22.10 7.17 18.51
N ILE A 48 -21.60 8.08 19.34
CA ILE A 48 -21.93 9.51 19.31
C ILE A 48 -21.03 10.13 18.23
N PHE A 49 -21.62 10.48 17.09
CA PHE A 49 -20.93 11.31 16.09
C PHE A 49 -21.15 12.79 16.44
N THR A 50 -20.06 13.52 16.68
CA THR A 50 -20.10 14.97 16.83
C THR A 50 -20.37 15.62 15.47
N ASN A 51 -21.63 15.97 15.25
CA ASN A 51 -22.10 16.71 14.08
C ASN A 51 -21.43 18.09 13.99
N VAL A 52 -20.80 18.37 12.86
CA VAL A 52 -20.54 19.75 12.40
C VAL A 52 -21.46 19.99 11.21
N ALA A 53 -22.19 21.10 11.25
CA ALA A 53 -23.41 21.33 10.49
C ALA A 53 -23.27 21.23 8.96
N GLY A 54 -24.14 20.42 8.34
CA GLY A 54 -24.52 20.48 6.93
C GLY A 54 -24.34 19.16 6.16
N MET A 55 -25.44 18.42 5.99
CA MET A 55 -25.58 17.09 5.36
C MET A 55 -25.16 15.89 6.24
N ASP A 56 -26.12 15.01 6.52
CA ASP A 56 -25.91 13.72 7.20
C ASP A 56 -25.27 12.72 6.22
N VAL A 57 -23.99 12.95 5.89
CA VAL A 57 -23.21 12.09 4.98
C VAL A 57 -22.71 10.82 5.69
N GLY A 58 -22.71 10.84 7.03
CA GLY A 58 -22.44 9.69 7.90
C GLY A 58 -20.96 9.47 8.26
N GLY A 59 -20.02 10.32 7.82
CA GLY A 59 -18.57 10.15 8.07
C GLY A 59 -17.86 11.40 8.58
N GLN A 60 -16.60 11.25 8.98
CA GLN A 60 -15.72 12.35 9.41
C GLN A 60 -15.37 13.22 8.19
N PRO A 61 -15.65 14.53 8.20
CA PRO A 61 -15.19 15.43 7.14
C PRO A 61 -13.65 15.48 7.12
N ILE A 62 -13.05 15.24 5.95
CA ILE A 62 -11.60 15.19 5.76
C ILE A 62 -11.11 16.38 4.94
N TYR A 63 -11.73 16.65 3.79
CA TYR A 63 -11.28 17.73 2.92
C TYR A 63 -12.44 18.47 2.25
N GLN A 64 -12.40 19.80 2.34
CA GLN A 64 -13.32 20.76 1.71
C GLN A 64 -14.82 20.47 1.92
N ASN A 65 -15.20 19.78 3.01
CA ASN A 65 -16.57 19.29 3.24
C ASN A 65 -17.16 18.48 2.07
N ARG A 66 -16.30 17.88 1.24
CA ARG A 66 -16.68 17.04 0.11
C ARG A 66 -16.10 15.64 0.20
N LEU A 67 -14.93 15.48 0.81
CA LEU A 67 -14.29 14.19 1.04
C LEU A 67 -14.44 13.79 2.51
N PHE A 68 -14.96 12.59 2.75
CA PHE A 68 -15.27 12.07 4.07
C PHE A 68 -14.65 10.69 4.28
N PHE A 69 -14.36 10.35 5.53
CA PHE A 69 -13.88 9.02 5.93
C PHE A 69 -14.88 8.35 6.88
N LEU A 70 -15.21 7.08 6.60
CA LEU A 70 -16.24 6.35 7.33
C LEU A 70 -15.84 4.89 7.64
N PRO A 71 -15.29 4.63 8.84
CA PRO A 71 -15.27 3.27 9.39
C PRO A 71 -16.68 2.84 9.78
N CYS A 72 -17.16 1.72 9.25
CA CYS A 72 -18.51 1.20 9.51
C CYS A 72 -18.50 -0.32 9.73
N GLN A 73 -19.59 -0.88 10.25
CA GLN A 73 -19.72 -2.34 10.45
C GLN A 73 -20.33 -3.02 9.23
N GLU A 74 -21.16 -2.29 8.48
CA GLU A 74 -21.86 -2.76 7.31
C GLU A 74 -21.65 -1.75 6.18
N VAL A 75 -21.84 -2.22 4.95
CA VAL A 75 -21.78 -1.38 3.76
C VAL A 75 -22.82 -0.24 3.90
N PRO A 76 -22.42 1.04 3.73
CA PRO A 76 -23.35 2.15 3.87
C PRO A 76 -24.51 2.07 2.88
N GLU A 77 -25.71 2.41 3.35
CA GLU A 77 -26.86 2.58 2.46
C GLU A 77 -26.65 3.79 1.53
N ALA A 78 -27.01 3.63 0.26
CA ALA A 78 -26.88 4.70 -0.71
C ALA A 78 -27.71 5.93 -0.31
N LYS A 79 -27.08 7.11 -0.34
CA LYS A 79 -27.72 8.41 -0.08
C LYS A 79 -27.64 9.28 -1.32
N LYS A 80 -28.67 10.09 -1.54
CA LYS A 80 -28.71 11.03 -2.66
C LYS A 80 -27.56 12.05 -2.56
N ASN A 81 -26.89 12.31 -3.68
CA ASN A 81 -25.73 13.21 -3.81
C ASN A 81 -24.51 12.78 -2.97
N VAL A 82 -24.39 11.49 -2.68
CA VAL A 82 -23.24 10.90 -2.00
C VAL A 82 -22.74 9.70 -2.80
N VAL A 83 -21.43 9.64 -2.99
CA VAL A 83 -20.73 8.54 -3.65
C VAL A 83 -19.92 7.81 -2.58
N TYR A 84 -20.22 6.54 -2.38
CA TYR A 84 -19.49 5.68 -1.46
C TYR A 84 -18.53 4.80 -2.25
N PHE A 85 -17.27 4.75 -1.82
CA PHE A 85 -16.29 3.82 -2.36
C PHE A 85 -15.48 3.18 -1.23
N SER A 86 -15.02 1.96 -1.46
CA SER A 86 -14.12 1.23 -0.57
C SER A 86 -13.01 0.57 -1.39
N THR A 87 -11.89 0.33 -0.74
CA THR A 87 -10.73 -0.38 -1.31
C THR A 87 -10.44 -1.68 -0.56
N ASP A 88 -11.32 -2.12 0.34
CA ASP A 88 -11.13 -3.30 1.18
C ASP A 88 -10.86 -4.57 0.34
N ASP A 89 -11.54 -4.72 -0.80
CA ASP A 89 -11.39 -5.85 -1.73
C ASP A 89 -10.43 -5.57 -2.90
N ILE A 90 -9.75 -4.42 -2.89
CA ILE A 90 -8.86 -3.97 -3.98
C ILE A 90 -7.41 -4.04 -3.54
N TYR A 91 -7.12 -3.52 -2.34
CA TYR A 91 -5.77 -3.43 -1.80
C TYR A 91 -5.62 -4.40 -0.64
N THR A 92 -4.71 -5.36 -0.78
CA THR A 92 -4.36 -6.29 0.31
C THR A 92 -2.94 -6.01 0.75
N TYR A 93 -2.75 -5.75 2.05
CA TYR A 93 -1.41 -5.75 2.64
C TYR A 93 -0.99 -7.19 2.89
N HIS A 94 0.20 -7.57 2.44
CA HIS A 94 0.73 -8.92 2.62
C HIS A 94 1.71 -8.93 3.80
N PRO A 95 1.29 -9.39 4.99
CA PRO A 95 2.14 -9.32 6.18
C PRO A 95 3.25 -10.37 6.15
N PHE A 96 4.42 -10.01 6.66
CA PHE A 96 5.49 -10.97 6.90
C PHE A 96 5.25 -11.75 8.20
N CYS A 97 4.79 -11.07 9.25
CA CYS A 97 4.44 -11.63 10.56
C CYS A 97 3.08 -11.07 11.00
N ASP A 98 3.06 -10.26 12.06
CA ASP A 98 1.86 -9.59 12.58
C ASP A 98 1.80 -8.10 12.21
N ASP A 99 2.77 -7.62 11.42
CA ASP A 99 2.69 -6.34 10.72
C ASP A 99 1.44 -6.29 9.84
N PHE A 100 0.93 -5.09 9.58
CA PHE A 100 -0.32 -4.92 8.83
C PHE A 100 -0.31 -3.71 7.90
N GLY A 101 0.78 -2.96 7.86
CA GLY A 101 0.88 -1.70 7.16
C GLY A 101 2.11 -0.89 7.58
N PRO A 102 2.24 0.35 7.09
CA PRO A 102 1.34 0.98 6.12
C PRO A 102 1.43 0.36 4.72
N TYR A 103 0.45 0.65 3.86
CA TYR A 103 0.54 0.30 2.44
C TYR A 103 1.76 0.94 1.75
N ASN A 104 2.28 0.26 0.73
CA ASN A 104 3.48 0.66 0.01
C ASN A 104 3.21 1.76 -1.05
N LEU A 105 4.28 2.21 -1.73
CA LEU A 105 4.18 3.31 -2.71
C LEU A 105 3.36 2.97 -3.95
N SER A 106 3.38 1.72 -4.43
CA SER A 106 2.50 1.32 -5.54
C SER A 106 1.04 1.46 -5.14
N THR A 107 0.65 0.92 -3.98
CA THR A 107 -0.73 1.03 -3.51
C THR A 107 -1.15 2.50 -3.34
N LEU A 108 -0.27 3.33 -2.78
CA LEU A 108 -0.55 4.75 -2.64
C LEU A 108 -0.68 5.46 -4.00
N TYR A 109 0.18 5.16 -4.97
CA TYR A 109 0.11 5.70 -6.33
C TYR A 109 -1.26 5.41 -6.96
N HIS A 110 -1.67 4.14 -6.94
CA HIS A 110 -2.94 3.73 -7.53
C HIS A 110 -4.15 4.30 -6.78
N PHE A 111 -4.08 4.37 -5.45
CA PHE A 111 -5.11 5.05 -4.67
C PHE A 111 -5.24 6.54 -5.06
N CYS A 112 -4.12 7.21 -5.34
CA CYS A 112 -4.15 8.60 -5.80
C CYS A 112 -4.77 8.74 -7.19
N GLU A 113 -4.43 7.86 -8.14
CA GLU A 113 -5.07 7.83 -9.46
C GLU A 113 -6.59 7.61 -9.33
N ASP A 114 -7.00 6.53 -8.64
CA ASP A 114 -8.40 6.14 -8.49
C ASP A 114 -9.23 7.26 -7.84
N LEU A 115 -8.73 7.85 -6.74
CA LEU A 115 -9.46 8.91 -6.03
C LEU A 115 -9.47 10.22 -6.82
N ARG A 116 -8.41 10.53 -7.58
CA ARG A 116 -8.38 11.72 -8.45
C ARG A 116 -9.42 11.58 -9.56
N GLU A 117 -9.49 10.42 -10.22
CA GLU A 117 -10.50 10.14 -11.24
C GLU A 117 -11.91 10.23 -10.65
N LEU A 118 -12.15 9.63 -9.48
CA LEU A 118 -13.44 9.69 -8.79
C LEU A 118 -13.85 11.14 -8.43
N MET A 119 -12.90 11.95 -7.94
CA MET A 119 -13.13 13.37 -7.62
C MET A 119 -13.37 14.25 -8.86
N GLN A 120 -12.93 13.82 -10.04
CA GLN A 120 -13.20 14.48 -11.32
C GLN A 120 -14.56 14.07 -11.91
N GLU A 121 -14.92 12.78 -11.80
CA GLU A 121 -16.21 12.26 -12.27
C GLU A 121 -17.39 12.79 -11.45
N TYR A 122 -17.20 12.92 -10.13
CA TYR A 122 -18.22 13.35 -9.17
C TYR A 122 -17.82 14.67 -8.50
N ASP A 123 -17.87 15.75 -9.27
CA ASP A 123 -17.37 17.07 -8.83
C ASP A 123 -18.35 17.84 -7.92
N GLN A 124 -19.65 17.49 -7.96
CA GLN A 124 -20.71 18.11 -7.16
C GLN A 124 -21.14 17.27 -5.94
N GLU A 125 -20.91 15.96 -5.97
CA GLU A 125 -21.31 15.02 -4.92
C GLU A 125 -20.32 15.01 -3.75
N SER A 126 -20.81 14.59 -2.58
CA SER A 126 -19.91 14.21 -1.48
C SER A 126 -19.35 12.82 -1.74
N ILE A 127 -18.05 12.66 -1.55
CA ILE A 127 -17.33 11.40 -1.72
C ILE A 127 -16.97 10.86 -0.34
N VAL A 128 -17.41 9.64 -0.04
CA VAL A 128 -17.18 8.97 1.23
C VAL A 128 -16.32 7.73 0.99
N TYR A 129 -15.09 7.78 1.49
CA TYR A 129 -14.23 6.61 1.57
C TYR A 129 -14.58 5.83 2.83
N TYR A 130 -15.14 4.63 2.65
CA TYR A 130 -15.55 3.78 3.76
C TYR A 130 -14.74 2.50 3.84
N THR A 131 -14.74 1.89 5.02
CA THR A 131 -14.18 0.55 5.24
C THR A 131 -15.03 -0.20 6.26
N THR A 132 -15.27 -1.48 6.00
CA THR A 132 -15.90 -2.42 6.94
C THR A 132 -14.87 -3.25 7.71
N GLY A 133 -13.59 -2.94 7.51
CA GLY A 133 -12.49 -3.67 8.09
C GLY A 133 -12.31 -3.43 9.59
N ASN A 134 -11.45 -4.24 10.19
CA ASN A 134 -11.03 -4.08 11.58
C ASN A 134 -10.13 -2.84 11.76
N LYS A 135 -9.71 -2.54 13.01
CA LYS A 135 -8.85 -1.37 13.32
C LYS A 135 -7.56 -1.28 12.49
N ARG A 136 -6.98 -2.41 12.07
CA ARG A 136 -5.78 -2.42 11.22
C ARG A 136 -6.10 -1.88 9.83
N GLN A 137 -7.18 -2.37 9.23
CA GLN A 137 -7.66 -1.88 7.94
C GLN A 137 -8.10 -0.41 8.03
N ILE A 138 -8.82 -0.02 9.09
CA ILE A 138 -9.21 1.38 9.33
C ILE A 138 -7.97 2.30 9.37
N THR A 139 -6.91 1.86 10.04
CA THR A 139 -5.65 2.61 10.11
C THR A 139 -4.98 2.73 8.74
N ASN A 140 -4.96 1.66 7.95
CA ASN A 140 -4.42 1.68 6.59
C ASN A 140 -5.21 2.60 5.65
N CYS A 141 -6.55 2.53 5.68
CA CYS A 141 -7.40 3.40 4.85
C CYS A 141 -7.22 4.87 5.24
N ALA A 142 -7.13 5.18 6.53
CA ALA A 142 -6.83 6.54 6.98
C ALA A 142 -5.43 7.00 6.54
N PHE A 143 -4.43 6.12 6.57
CA PHE A 143 -3.10 6.42 6.03
C PHE A 143 -3.14 6.72 4.53
N LEU A 144 -3.84 5.92 3.71
CA LEU A 144 -3.98 6.18 2.27
C LEU A 144 -4.66 7.53 2.01
N LEU A 145 -5.78 7.79 2.68
CA LEU A 145 -6.53 9.03 2.48
C LEU A 145 -5.74 10.27 2.93
N ALA A 146 -5.07 10.21 4.08
CA ALA A 146 -4.23 11.31 4.54
C ALA A 146 -2.99 11.50 3.64
N SER A 147 -2.39 10.40 3.16
CA SER A 147 -1.26 10.45 2.23
C SER A 147 -1.66 11.05 0.88
N PHE A 148 -2.88 10.77 0.40
CA PHE A 148 -3.43 11.43 -0.78
C PHE A 148 -3.48 12.96 -0.61
N LEU A 149 -3.93 13.46 0.55
CA LEU A 149 -3.92 14.91 0.81
C LEU A 149 -2.50 15.51 0.76
N VAL A 150 -1.52 14.76 1.25
CA VAL A 150 -0.10 15.13 1.15
C VAL A 150 0.35 15.13 -0.31
N MET A 151 0.03 14.11 -1.09
CA MET A 151 0.55 13.95 -2.47
C MET A 151 -0.15 14.84 -3.50
N GLU A 152 -1.46 15.10 -3.35
CA GLU A 152 -2.26 15.83 -4.33
C GLU A 152 -2.49 17.31 -3.96
N PHE A 153 -2.53 17.65 -2.67
CA PHE A 153 -2.84 19.01 -2.21
C PHE A 153 -1.69 19.67 -1.46
N ASP A 154 -0.49 19.08 -1.54
CA ASP A 154 0.73 19.60 -0.93
C ASP A 154 0.67 19.82 0.60
N MET A 155 -0.33 19.28 1.28
CA MET A 155 -0.51 19.44 2.73
C MET A 155 0.70 18.93 3.50
N ASN A 156 0.95 19.55 4.66
CA ASN A 156 1.88 18.99 5.63
C ASN A 156 1.22 17.87 6.46
N ALA A 157 2.03 17.13 7.21
CA ALA A 157 1.57 15.94 7.92
C ALA A 157 0.53 16.24 9.00
N ASP A 158 0.69 17.36 9.72
CA ASP A 158 -0.24 17.74 10.79
C ASP A 158 -1.57 18.22 10.18
N GLU A 159 -1.54 18.98 9.08
CA GLU A 159 -2.74 19.41 8.32
C GLU A 159 -3.53 18.21 7.79
N ALA A 160 -2.86 17.26 7.14
CA ALA A 160 -3.50 16.08 6.56
C ALA A 160 -4.07 15.15 7.64
N TRP A 161 -3.45 15.09 8.83
CA TRP A 161 -3.87 14.21 9.93
C TRP A 161 -4.93 14.83 10.85
N GLU A 162 -5.00 16.16 10.94
CA GLU A 162 -5.87 16.88 11.88
C GLU A 162 -7.33 16.42 11.87
N PRO A 163 -7.98 16.19 10.70
CA PRO A 163 -9.38 15.76 10.67
C PRO A 163 -9.59 14.36 11.28
N PHE A 164 -8.63 13.46 11.09
CA PHE A 164 -8.68 12.10 11.64
C PHE A 164 -8.46 12.11 13.15
N SER A 165 -7.59 13.00 13.65
CA SER A 165 -7.30 13.13 15.09
C SER A 165 -8.52 13.52 15.95
N LYS A 166 -9.59 14.03 15.32
CA LYS A 166 -10.86 14.41 15.97
C LYS A 166 -11.84 13.26 16.17
N MET A 167 -11.57 12.09 15.59
CA MET A 167 -12.46 10.93 15.68
C MET A 167 -12.35 10.29 17.07
N GLU A 168 -13.47 10.26 17.80
CA GLU A 168 -13.54 9.74 19.17
C GLU A 168 -14.64 8.68 19.34
N PRO A 169 -14.34 7.51 19.96
CA PRO A 169 -13.00 7.08 20.39
C PRO A 169 -12.08 6.82 19.18
N SER A 170 -10.78 7.09 19.34
CA SER A 170 -9.82 6.86 18.25
C SER A 170 -9.90 5.41 17.71
N PRO A 171 -10.19 5.22 16.41
CA PRO A 171 -10.26 3.90 15.81
C PRO A 171 -8.88 3.39 15.34
N PHE A 172 -7.84 4.23 15.42
CA PHE A 172 -6.52 3.97 14.85
C PHE A 172 -5.59 3.26 15.83
N VAL A 173 -4.72 2.41 15.29
CA VAL A 173 -3.66 1.71 16.03
C VAL A 173 -2.30 2.03 15.43
N GLY A 174 -1.23 1.87 16.20
CA GLY A 174 0.13 2.07 15.68
C GLY A 174 0.55 0.94 14.74
N PHE A 175 1.26 1.27 13.66
CA PHE A 175 1.95 0.30 12.83
C PHE A 175 3.10 -0.33 13.61
N ARG A 176 3.24 -1.65 13.49
CA ARG A 176 4.26 -2.44 14.16
C ARG A 176 5.26 -2.99 13.15
N ASP A 177 6.39 -3.47 13.66
CA ASP A 177 7.42 -4.13 12.88
C ASP A 177 7.04 -5.57 12.48
N ALA A 178 7.82 -6.11 11.53
CA ALA A 178 7.65 -7.44 10.95
C ALA A 178 8.35 -8.56 11.73
N THR A 179 8.40 -8.46 13.07
CA THR A 179 9.00 -9.51 13.92
C THR A 179 7.94 -10.48 14.46
N TYR A 180 8.40 -11.67 14.88
CA TYR A 180 7.57 -12.71 15.48
C TYR A 180 7.14 -12.43 16.93
N GLY A 181 7.76 -11.45 17.59
CA GLY A 181 7.54 -11.12 19.01
C GLY A 181 6.39 -10.13 19.23
N PRO A 182 6.14 -9.71 20.48
CA PRO A 182 5.36 -8.50 20.77
C PRO A 182 6.04 -7.25 20.17
N ALA A 183 5.24 -6.26 19.80
CA ALA A 183 5.76 -4.98 19.31
C ALA A 183 6.27 -4.13 20.48
N ASP A 184 7.56 -3.82 20.50
CA ASP A 184 8.19 -2.94 21.49
C ASP A 184 8.24 -1.46 21.04
N PHE A 185 7.96 -1.22 19.76
CA PHE A 185 7.86 0.11 19.16
C PHE A 185 6.73 0.12 18.13
N THR A 186 6.00 1.24 18.05
CA THR A 186 4.98 1.44 17.02
C THR A 186 5.08 2.84 16.43
N MET A 187 4.75 2.96 15.14
CA MET A 187 4.64 4.24 14.45
C MET A 187 3.18 4.64 14.28
N SER A 188 2.87 5.90 14.57
CA SER A 188 1.54 6.44 14.26
C SER A 188 1.41 6.79 12.77
N VAL A 189 0.17 6.95 12.28
CA VAL A 189 -0.07 7.45 10.92
C VAL A 189 0.59 8.83 10.71
N ALA A 190 0.56 9.70 11.72
CA ALA A 190 1.21 11.01 11.66
C ALA A 190 2.73 10.90 11.47
N ASP A 191 3.39 9.91 12.07
CA ASP A 191 4.84 9.70 11.89
C ASP A 191 5.16 9.26 10.45
N CYS A 192 4.35 8.36 9.89
CA CYS A 192 4.46 7.95 8.49
C CYS A 192 4.26 9.14 7.53
N LEU A 193 3.25 9.99 7.79
CA LEU A 193 3.00 11.20 6.99
C LEU A 193 4.16 12.20 7.05
N ARG A 194 4.80 12.37 8.21
CA ARG A 194 6.02 13.22 8.32
C ARG A 194 7.16 12.67 7.46
N GLY A 195 7.32 11.35 7.44
CA GLY A 195 8.26 10.67 6.56
C GLY A 195 7.96 10.94 5.08
N LEU A 196 6.69 10.79 4.67
CA LEU A 196 6.24 11.05 3.31
C LEU A 196 6.44 12.51 2.88
N VAL A 197 6.04 13.48 3.71
CA VAL A 197 6.28 14.92 3.48
C VAL A 197 7.77 15.19 3.34
N LYS A 198 8.60 14.60 4.20
CA LYS A 198 10.05 14.80 4.10
C LYS A 198 10.59 14.23 2.79
N ALA A 199 10.21 13.01 2.42
CA ALA A 199 10.60 12.35 1.18
C ALA A 199 10.21 13.19 -0.05
N ARG A 200 8.97 13.69 -0.11
CA ARG A 200 8.50 14.63 -1.14
C ARG A 200 9.37 15.90 -1.18
N SER A 201 9.60 16.53 -0.03
CA SER A 201 10.35 17.79 0.06
C SER A 201 11.81 17.71 -0.41
N VAL A 202 12.42 16.52 -0.36
CA VAL A 202 13.80 16.29 -0.83
C VAL A 202 13.85 15.62 -2.21
N GLY A 203 12.69 15.46 -2.87
CA GLY A 203 12.60 14.90 -4.22
C GLY A 203 12.83 13.39 -4.28
N PHE A 204 12.53 12.64 -3.22
CA PHE A 204 12.64 11.17 -3.27
C PHE A 204 11.41 10.53 -3.91
N ILE A 205 10.26 11.20 -3.89
CA ILE A 205 8.99 10.68 -4.40
C ILE A 205 8.21 11.82 -5.04
N SER A 206 7.71 11.59 -6.25
CA SER A 206 6.69 12.39 -6.93
C SER A 206 5.86 11.47 -7.83
N PHE A 207 4.55 11.70 -7.88
CA PHE A 207 3.64 10.96 -8.76
C PHE A 207 3.18 11.79 -9.97
N HIS A 208 3.58 13.07 -10.03
CA HIS A 208 3.13 14.01 -11.06
C HIS A 208 4.13 14.17 -12.20
N ASP A 209 5.29 13.52 -12.09
CA ASP A 209 6.35 13.53 -13.08
C ASP A 209 6.83 12.10 -13.35
N ASP A 210 7.75 11.96 -14.31
CA ASP A 210 8.32 10.68 -14.71
C ASP A 210 9.38 10.16 -13.70
N SER A 211 9.30 10.54 -12.42
CA SER A 211 10.28 10.11 -11.40
C SER A 211 9.90 8.82 -10.67
N PHE A 212 8.60 8.45 -10.66
CA PHE A 212 8.12 7.20 -10.07
C PHE A 212 7.44 6.33 -11.13
N TYR A 213 8.13 5.27 -11.55
CA TYR A 213 7.61 4.29 -12.49
C TYR A 213 6.97 3.12 -11.73
N VAL A 214 5.64 3.16 -11.58
CA VAL A 214 4.91 2.15 -10.80
C VAL A 214 5.08 0.74 -11.36
N GLU A 215 5.16 0.57 -12.69
CA GLU A 215 5.41 -0.74 -13.28
C GLU A 215 6.81 -1.29 -12.97
N GLU A 216 7.83 -0.42 -12.88
CA GLU A 216 9.18 -0.83 -12.46
C GLU A 216 9.20 -1.20 -10.97
N TYR A 217 8.52 -0.41 -10.14
CA TYR A 217 8.36 -0.68 -8.72
C TYR A 217 7.71 -2.04 -8.49
N GLU A 218 6.54 -2.30 -9.11
CA GLU A 218 5.80 -3.56 -8.98
C GLU A 218 6.57 -4.74 -9.56
N HIS A 219 7.32 -4.52 -10.65
CA HIS A 219 8.14 -5.56 -11.24
C HIS A 219 9.20 -6.06 -10.25
N TYR A 220 9.91 -5.17 -9.58
CA TYR A 220 10.99 -5.56 -8.66
C TYR A 220 10.54 -5.85 -7.23
N ASP A 221 9.36 -5.38 -6.81
CA ASP A 221 8.70 -5.78 -5.56
C ASP A 221 8.36 -7.28 -5.56
N GLU A 222 7.96 -7.82 -6.72
CA GLU A 222 7.68 -9.24 -6.87
C GLU A 222 8.94 -10.09 -6.57
N PRO A 223 8.91 -10.99 -5.56
CA PRO A 223 10.08 -11.77 -5.14
C PRO A 223 10.71 -12.63 -6.24
N ILE A 224 9.94 -13.00 -7.27
CA ILE A 224 10.49 -13.76 -8.40
C ILE A 224 11.34 -12.96 -9.38
N ASN A 225 11.34 -11.62 -9.29
CA ASN A 225 12.04 -10.72 -10.21
C ASN A 225 13.24 -10.00 -9.58
N GLY A 226 13.43 -10.09 -8.26
CA GLY A 226 14.61 -9.55 -7.62
C GLY A 226 14.45 -9.22 -6.15
N ASP A 227 13.21 -9.02 -5.67
CA ASP A 227 12.93 -8.56 -4.30
C ASP A 227 13.80 -7.34 -3.97
N LEU A 228 13.57 -6.27 -4.74
CA LEU A 228 14.44 -5.11 -4.86
C LEU A 228 13.63 -3.83 -4.89
N HIS A 229 14.07 -2.84 -4.12
CA HIS A 229 13.44 -1.52 -4.05
C HIS A 229 14.47 -0.40 -4.09
N VAL A 230 14.21 0.61 -4.92
CA VAL A 230 14.93 1.89 -4.87
C VAL A 230 14.42 2.67 -3.65
N VAL A 231 15.27 2.80 -2.63
CA VAL A 231 14.93 3.51 -1.37
C VAL A 231 15.21 5.00 -1.49
N VAL A 232 16.29 5.35 -2.18
CA VAL A 232 16.63 6.74 -2.51
C VAL A 232 16.98 6.82 -3.99
N PRO A 233 16.20 7.55 -4.81
CA PRO A 233 16.42 7.63 -6.25
C PRO A 233 17.87 7.96 -6.62
N GLY A 234 18.45 7.14 -7.49
CA GLY A 234 19.83 7.29 -7.97
C GLY A 234 20.92 7.10 -6.90
N ARG A 235 20.60 6.61 -5.70
CA ARG A 235 21.55 6.48 -4.58
C ARG A 235 21.52 5.13 -3.87
N PHE A 236 20.36 4.71 -3.36
CA PHE A 236 20.25 3.53 -2.52
C PHE A 236 19.19 2.57 -3.04
N ILE A 237 19.61 1.31 -3.15
CA ILE A 237 18.75 0.17 -3.48
C ILE A 237 18.90 -0.84 -2.33
N ALA A 238 17.76 -1.28 -1.80
CA ALA A 238 17.69 -2.44 -0.93
C ALA A 238 17.26 -3.64 -1.77
N PHE A 239 17.90 -4.78 -1.59
CA PHE A 239 17.59 -5.98 -2.36
C PHE A 239 17.92 -7.24 -1.58
N LYS A 240 17.27 -8.35 -1.93
CA LYS A 240 17.53 -9.65 -1.34
C LYS A 240 18.92 -10.17 -1.70
N GLY A 241 19.67 -10.59 -0.68
CA GLY A 241 21.01 -11.15 -0.81
C GLY A 241 21.08 -12.34 -1.80
N PRO A 242 22.01 -12.33 -2.77
CA PRO A 242 22.17 -13.43 -3.72
C PRO A 242 22.86 -14.63 -3.08
N ASP A 243 22.87 -15.73 -3.83
CA ASP A 243 23.46 -17.00 -3.42
C ASP A 243 24.14 -17.68 -4.62
N ASP A 244 25.42 -18.05 -4.49
CA ASP A 244 26.17 -18.70 -5.58
C ASP A 244 26.18 -20.24 -5.52
N ASP A 245 25.56 -20.84 -4.51
CA ASP A 245 25.34 -22.29 -4.40
C ASP A 245 24.03 -22.69 -5.11
N LEU A 246 23.99 -22.44 -6.43
CA LEU A 246 22.92 -22.88 -7.31
C LEU A 246 23.38 -24.00 -8.24
N PRO A 247 22.60 -25.10 -8.40
CA PRO A 247 22.96 -26.21 -9.27
C PRO A 247 23.20 -25.78 -10.73
N ALA A 248 24.21 -26.39 -11.36
CA ALA A 248 24.47 -26.30 -12.81
C ALA A 248 24.60 -24.87 -13.37
N GLY A 249 25.06 -23.90 -12.56
CA GLY A 249 25.29 -22.52 -13.01
C GLY A 249 24.00 -21.76 -13.36
N ARG A 250 22.85 -22.19 -12.83
CA ARG A 250 21.57 -21.49 -12.99
C ARG A 250 21.66 -20.06 -12.45
N ARG A 251 20.90 -19.15 -13.08
CA ARG A 251 20.75 -17.76 -12.59
C ARG A 251 19.79 -17.66 -11.40
N TRP A 252 18.89 -18.62 -11.26
CA TRP A 252 17.92 -18.67 -10.16
C TRP A 252 17.48 -20.10 -9.87
N LEU A 253 16.93 -20.31 -8.68
CA LEU A 253 16.32 -21.58 -8.24
C LEU A 253 15.15 -21.30 -7.31
N ASP A 254 14.04 -21.99 -7.52
CA ASP A 254 12.95 -22.04 -6.54
C ASP A 254 13.17 -23.22 -5.59
N SER A 255 13.11 -22.94 -4.29
CA SER A 255 13.18 -23.98 -3.26
C SER A 255 12.35 -23.56 -2.06
N ASN A 256 11.48 -24.46 -1.59
CA ASN A 256 10.59 -24.23 -0.43
C ASN A 256 9.75 -22.93 -0.54
N GLY A 257 9.25 -22.63 -1.74
CA GLY A 257 8.46 -21.41 -1.99
C GLY A 257 9.28 -20.12 -2.07
N VAL A 258 10.62 -20.20 -2.02
CA VAL A 258 11.50 -19.03 -2.05
C VAL A 258 12.37 -19.06 -3.31
N ARG A 259 12.33 -17.97 -4.08
CA ARG A 259 13.24 -17.71 -5.18
C ARG A 259 14.61 -17.29 -4.63
N ARG A 260 15.67 -17.99 -5.05
CA ARG A 260 17.08 -17.62 -4.84
C ARG A 260 17.70 -17.18 -6.16
N PHE A 261 18.56 -16.16 -6.12
CA PHE A 261 19.24 -15.61 -7.30
C PHE A 261 20.75 -15.76 -7.19
N HIS A 262 21.38 -16.22 -8.27
CA HIS A 262 22.82 -16.14 -8.43
C HIS A 262 23.22 -14.66 -8.60
N PRO A 263 24.38 -14.19 -8.11
CA PRO A 263 24.82 -12.79 -8.28
C PRO A 263 24.72 -12.26 -9.72
N LYS A 264 25.05 -13.11 -10.71
CA LYS A 264 24.90 -12.84 -12.15
C LYS A 264 23.50 -12.37 -12.58
N HIS A 265 22.44 -12.76 -11.88
CA HIS A 265 21.09 -12.29 -12.18
C HIS A 265 21.00 -10.76 -12.06
N TYR A 266 21.66 -10.20 -11.05
CA TYR A 266 21.66 -8.77 -10.79
C TYR A 266 22.60 -7.97 -11.69
N HIS A 267 23.43 -8.59 -12.54
CA HIS A 267 24.37 -7.81 -13.35
C HIS A 267 23.67 -6.86 -14.32
N ASP A 268 22.61 -7.36 -14.98
CA ASP A 268 21.84 -6.58 -15.95
C ASP A 268 21.05 -5.49 -15.21
N ILE A 269 20.35 -5.88 -14.14
CA ILE A 269 19.60 -4.97 -13.24
C ILE A 269 20.50 -3.85 -12.69
N PHE A 270 21.67 -4.20 -12.18
CA PHE A 270 22.64 -3.23 -11.63
C PHE A 270 23.25 -2.35 -12.72
N GLY A 271 23.37 -2.84 -13.96
CA GLY A 271 23.75 -2.04 -15.11
C GLY A 271 22.74 -0.94 -15.39
N ASP A 272 21.46 -1.32 -15.43
CA ASP A 272 20.32 -0.42 -15.69
C ASP A 272 20.18 0.64 -14.58
N PHE A 273 20.30 0.24 -13.31
CA PHE A 273 20.32 1.17 -12.18
C PHE A 273 21.67 1.86 -11.92
N HIS A 274 22.67 1.61 -12.75
CA HIS A 274 24.01 2.19 -12.64
C HIS A 274 24.70 1.97 -11.28
N VAL A 275 24.46 0.82 -10.66
CA VAL A 275 25.06 0.44 -9.38
C VAL A 275 26.56 0.22 -9.54
N ARG A 276 27.34 0.91 -8.70
CA ARG A 276 28.82 0.80 -8.67
C ARG A 276 29.35 0.15 -7.41
N THR A 277 28.50 -0.01 -6.40
CA THR A 277 28.89 -0.48 -5.08
C THR A 277 27.80 -1.34 -4.47
N VAL A 278 28.19 -2.50 -3.95
CA VAL A 278 27.35 -3.39 -3.16
C VAL A 278 27.93 -3.45 -1.75
N VAL A 279 27.07 -3.26 -0.76
CA VAL A 279 27.41 -3.43 0.66
C VAL A 279 26.70 -4.69 1.15
N ARG A 280 27.47 -5.68 1.58
CA ARG A 280 26.94 -6.92 2.16
C ARG A 280 26.98 -6.84 3.68
N LEU A 281 25.80 -7.01 4.28
CA LEU A 281 25.60 -6.94 5.73
C LEU A 281 25.43 -8.33 6.38
N ASN A 282 25.12 -9.36 5.58
CA ASN A 282 24.80 -10.71 6.03
C ASN A 282 25.96 -11.70 5.81
N GLU A 283 25.74 -12.95 6.22
CA GLU A 283 26.66 -14.07 5.98
C GLU A 283 27.05 -14.19 4.49
N LYS A 284 28.27 -14.68 4.26
CA LYS A 284 28.84 -14.81 2.91
C LYS A 284 28.23 -15.98 2.15
N ARG A 285 27.04 -15.77 1.57
CA ARG A 285 26.34 -16.74 0.70
C ARG A 285 26.79 -16.73 -0.76
N TYR A 286 27.71 -15.84 -1.11
CA TYR A 286 28.26 -15.75 -2.45
C TYR A 286 29.69 -15.19 -2.46
N ARG A 287 30.45 -15.51 -3.50
CA ARG A 287 31.78 -14.94 -3.75
C ARG A 287 31.70 -13.53 -4.33
N ARG A 288 32.41 -12.57 -3.72
CA ARG A 288 32.42 -11.16 -4.14
C ARG A 288 32.92 -10.96 -5.57
N GLU A 289 33.72 -11.90 -6.06
CA GLU A 289 34.32 -11.94 -7.40
C GLU A 289 33.26 -11.90 -8.51
N HIS A 290 32.04 -12.38 -8.24
CA HIS A 290 30.94 -12.27 -9.18
C HIS A 290 30.62 -10.82 -9.52
N PHE A 291 30.63 -9.92 -8.54
CA PHE A 291 30.38 -8.49 -8.76
C PHE A 291 31.66 -7.72 -9.13
N THR A 292 32.80 -8.01 -8.49
CA THR A 292 34.04 -7.26 -8.79
C THR A 292 34.55 -7.50 -10.20
N SER A 293 34.33 -8.69 -10.78
CA SER A 293 34.63 -8.95 -12.19
C SER A 293 33.76 -8.17 -13.17
N ALA A 294 32.59 -7.68 -12.72
CA ALA A 294 31.71 -6.78 -13.46
C ALA A 294 32.00 -5.29 -13.17
N GLY A 295 33.10 -4.97 -12.47
CA GLY A 295 33.46 -3.59 -12.14
C GLY A 295 32.71 -3.00 -10.94
N ILE A 296 31.95 -3.81 -10.20
CA ILE A 296 31.19 -3.38 -9.03
C ILE A 296 32.03 -3.59 -7.76
N THR A 297 32.19 -2.53 -6.98
CA THR A 297 32.93 -2.61 -5.70
C THR A 297 32.08 -3.29 -4.64
N VAL A 298 32.67 -4.20 -3.86
CA VAL A 298 31.97 -4.90 -2.77
C VAL A 298 32.59 -4.57 -1.42
N HIS A 299 31.78 -4.13 -0.46
CA HIS A 299 32.16 -3.95 0.94
C HIS A 299 31.42 -4.98 1.80
N ASP A 300 32.16 -5.64 2.69
CA ASP A 300 31.57 -6.52 3.71
C ASP A 300 31.52 -5.73 5.03
N LEU A 301 30.32 -5.42 5.50
CA LEU A 301 30.05 -4.78 6.80
C LEU A 301 29.15 -5.68 7.62
N TYR A 302 29.65 -6.88 7.93
CA TYR A 302 28.89 -7.94 8.60
C TYR A 302 28.54 -7.57 10.05
N PHE A 303 27.31 -7.88 10.43
CA PHE A 303 26.86 -8.01 11.82
C PHE A 303 25.82 -9.15 11.90
N ASP A 304 25.58 -9.68 13.10
CA ASP A 304 24.67 -10.82 13.27
C ASP A 304 23.22 -10.43 12.97
N ASP A 305 22.46 -11.36 12.38
CA ASP A 305 21.07 -11.12 12.01
C ASP A 305 20.22 -10.71 13.22
N CYS A 306 19.29 -9.78 13.00
CA CYS A 306 18.47 -9.17 14.04
C CYS A 306 19.24 -8.45 15.17
N THR A 307 20.51 -8.09 14.98
CA THR A 307 21.28 -7.24 15.93
C THR A 307 21.45 -5.80 15.44
N VAL A 308 21.78 -4.89 16.35
CA VAL A 308 22.09 -3.49 16.02
C VAL A 308 23.57 -3.39 15.60
N PRO A 309 23.90 -2.74 14.47
CA PRO A 309 25.29 -2.55 14.07
C PRO A 309 26.09 -1.73 15.12
N PRO A 310 27.40 -1.99 15.27
CA PRO A 310 28.23 -1.44 16.35
C PRO A 310 28.56 0.05 16.25
#